data_AF-A0A845TYT3-F1
#
_entry.id   AF-A0A845TYT3-F1
#
_cell.length_a   1.000
_cell.length_b   1.000
_cell.length_c   1.000
_cell.angle_alpha   90.00
_cell.angle_beta   90.00
_cell.angle_gamma   90.00
#
_symmetry.space_group_name_H-M   'P 1'
#
loop_
_entity.id
_entity.type
_entity.pdbx_description
1 polymer ?
#
loop_
_entity_poly.entity_id
_entity_poly.type
_entity_poly.pdbx_seq_one_letter_code
_entity_poly.pdbx_strand_id
1 'polypeptide(L)' 'MQKKIFWTSFTVIGLVADLVLPFWWAVAATVPIGVACWWIAYRSDWF' A
#
# COMPACT_ATOMS: atom_id res chain seq x y z
N MET A 1 -2.89 14.90 7.36
CA MET A 1 -2.92 13.57 8.01
C MET A 1 -3.02 12.43 6.99
N GLN A 2 -3.94 12.50 6.03
CA GLN A 2 -4.14 11.48 4.98
C GLN A 2 -2.87 11.10 4.19
N LYS A 3 -2.03 12.06 3.80
CA LYS A 3 -0.76 11.78 3.09
C LYS A 3 0.23 10.96 3.93
N LYS A 4 0.28 11.18 5.26
CA LYS A 4 1.12 10.37 6.17
C LYS A 4 0.57 8.94 6.25
N ILE A 5 -0.74 8.79 6.44
CA ILE A 5 -1.41 7.49 6.49
C ILE A 5 -1.18 6.70 5.20
N PHE A 6 -1.33 7.34 4.04
CA PHE A 6 -1.05 6.71 2.74
C PHE A 6 0.37 6.14 2.69
N TRP A 7 1.38 6.95 3.00
CA TRP A 7 2.78 6.52 2.96
C TRP A 7 3.09 5.44 4.00
N THR A 8 2.55 5.55 5.22
CA THR A 8 2.73 4.52 6.25
C THR A 8 2.11 3.19 5.82
N SER A 9 0.85 3.19 5.35
CA SER A 9 0.17 1.99 4.86
C SER A 9 0.89 1.37 3.67
N PHE A 10 1.32 2.20 2.72
CA PHE A 10 2.03 1.75 1.51
C PHE A 10 3.38 1.13 1.86
N THR A 11 4.10 1.70 2.82
CA THR A 11 5.39 1.15 3.24
C THR A 11 5.22 -0.18 3.98
N VAL A 12 4.24 -0.28 4.87
CA VAL A 12 3.99 -1.54 5.61
C VAL A 12 3.56 -2.66 4.67
N ILE A 13 2.58 -2.40 3.80
CA ILE A 13 2.06 -3.42 2.88
C ILE A 13 3.08 -3.74 1.78
N GLY A 14 3.78 -2.73 1.26
CA GLY A 14 4.85 -2.91 0.28
C GLY A 14 5.98 -3.78 0.82
N LEU A 15 6.44 -3.52 2.04
CA LEU A 15 7.51 -4.29 2.66
C LEU A 15 7.11 -5.75 2.93
N VAL A 16 5.84 -5.98 3.30
CA VAL A 16 5.29 -7.34 3.39
C VAL A 16 5.25 -8.01 2.01
N ALA A 17 4.86 -7.28 0.96
CA ALA A 17 4.83 -7.81 -0.39
C ALA A 17 6.22 -8.18 -0.91
N ASP A 18 7.24 -7.37 -0.61
CA ASP A 18 8.65 -7.67 -0.97
C ASP A 18 9.21 -8.90 -0.25
N LEU A 19 8.72 -9.20 0.96
CA LEU A 19 9.13 -10.39 1.73
C LEU A 19 8.40 -11.68 1.31
N VAL A 20 7.15 -11.56 0.86
CA VAL A 20 6.28 -12.71 0.57
C VAL A 20 6.28 -13.07 -0.91
N LEU A 21 6.40 -12.09 -1.81
CA LEU A 21 6.28 -12.31 -3.25
C LEU A 21 7.65 -12.31 -3.95
N PRO A 22 7.84 -13.14 -4.99
CA PRO A 22 8.97 -13.02 -5.90
C PRO A 22 8.99 -11.61 -6.52
N PHE A 23 10.19 -11.08 -6.80
CA PHE A 23 10.40 -9.71 -7.29
C PHE A 23 9.40 -9.26 -8.38
N TRP A 24 9.16 -10.09 -9.39
CA TRP A 24 8.21 -9.78 -10.48
C TRP A 24 6.76 -9.63 -10.02
N TRP A 25 6.35 -10.42 -9.04
CA TRP A 25 5.02 -10.35 -8.44
C TRP A 25 4.90 -9.20 -7.43
N ALA A 26 5.96 -8.88 -6.70
CA ALA A 26 6.00 -7.71 -5.83
C ALA A 26 5.84 -6.42 -6.66
N VAL A 27 6.53 -6.32 -7.80
CA VAL A 27 6.38 -5.20 -8.74
C VAL A 27 4.97 -5.11 -9.31
N ALA A 28 4.37 -6.23 -9.70
CA ALA A 28 2.98 -6.26 -10.14
C ALA A 28 2.00 -5.87 -9.02
N ALA A 29 2.30 -6.25 -7.77
CA ALA A 29 1.49 -5.94 -6.59
C ALA A 29 1.60 -4.47 -6.14
N THR A 30 2.66 -3.75 -6.51
CA THR A 30 2.83 -2.31 -6.21
C THR A 30 1.62 -1.47 -6.64
N VAL A 31 1.05 -1.76 -7.82
CA VAL A 31 -0.11 -1.03 -8.35
C VAL A 31 -1.37 -1.25 -7.50
N PRO A 32 -1.84 -2.50 -7.26
CA PRO A 32 -2.99 -2.73 -6.40
C PRO A 32 -2.75 -2.33 -4.94
N ILE A 33 -1.52 -2.43 -4.42
CA ILE A 33 -1.15 -1.93 -3.08
C ILE A 33 -1.32 -0.41 -3.00
N GLY A 34 -0.88 0.32 -4.03
CA GLY A 34 -1.08 1.76 -4.13
C GLY A 34 -2.56 2.15 -4.14
N VAL A 35 -3.40 1.42 -4.90
CA VAL A 35 -4.84 1.64 -4.96
C VAL A 35 -5.51 1.33 -3.62
N ALA A 36 -5.14 0.23 -2.96
CA ALA A 36 -5.65 -0.13 -1.65
C ALA A 36 -5.27 0.92 -0.58
N CYS A 37 -4.02 1.38 -0.58
CA CYS A 37 -3.54 2.44 0.32
C CYS A 37 -4.25 3.77 0.04
N TRP A 38 -4.53 4.08 -1.22
CA TRP A 38 -5.29 5.27 -1.59
C TRP A 38 -6.73 5.18 -1.09
N TRP A 39 -7.38 4.03 -1.24
CA TRP A 39 -8.71 3.80 -0.70
C TRP A 39 -8.75 3.95 0.83
N ILE A 40 -7.77 3.37 1.53
CA ILE A 40 -7.64 3.47 2.99
C ILE A 40 -7.45 4.91 3.44
N ALA A 41 -6.52 5.64 2.81
CA ALA A 41 -6.13 6.97 3.25
C ALA A 41 -7.13 8.08 2.88
N TYR A 42 -7.88 7.92 1.79
CA TYR A 42 -8.73 9.00 1.24
C TYR A 42 -10.22 8.64 1.18
N ARG A 43 -10.58 7.36 1.10
CA ARG A 43 -11.96 6.93 0.82
C ARG A 43 -12.63 6.20 1.97
N SER A 44 -11.86 5.70 2.93
CA SER A 44 -12.42 4.83 3.95
C SER A 44 -13.15 5.59 5.05
N ASP A 45 -12.95 6.91 5.19
CA ASP A 45 -13.51 7.72 6.28
C ASP A 45 -13.09 7.22 7.68
N TRP A 46 -11.99 6.44 7.76
CA TRP A 46 -11.42 5.93 9.02
C TRP A 46 -10.75 7.04 9.86
N PHE A 47 -10.52 8.21 9.24
CA PHE A 47 -9.87 9.40 9.79
C PHE A 47 -10.46 10.66 9.16
#